data_AF-A0AAN8FFU2-F1
#
_entry.id   AF-A0AAN8FFU2-F1
#
_cell.length_a   1.000
_cell.length_b   1.000
_cell.length_c   1.000
_cell.angle_alpha   90.00
_cell.angle_beta   90.00
_cell.angle_gamma   90.00
#
_symmetry.space_group_name_H-M   'P 1'
#
loop_
_entity.id
_entity.type
_entity.pdbx_description
1 polymer ?
#
loop_
_entity_poly.entity_id
_entity_poly.type
_entity_poly.pdbx_seq_one_letter_code
_entity_poly.pdbx_strand_id
1 'polypeptide(L)'
;MKMVPEPAGGLVASVITSSPEESPSTSRDECWYKEKSGRLFGYDEIVAPWSTKRYSLSIEGLHEEIKDIFQWLRPCRLEEAVRLEVFRKVKSAIKDRWKGNNVRVSVFGSLRTRLFLPTSDIDVLVECDEWKDSSVMVSINIDSYRFWA
;
A
#
# COMPACT_ATOMS: atom_id res chain seq x y z
N MET A 1 -30.34 -18.92 -61.16
CA MET A 1 -29.66 -19.28 -59.90
C MET A 1 -30.31 -18.50 -58.77
N LYS A 2 -30.65 -19.19 -57.67
CA LYS A 2 -31.37 -18.67 -56.49
C LYS A 2 -30.61 -17.52 -55.82
N MET A 3 -31.31 -16.61 -55.13
CA MET A 3 -31.22 -16.42 -53.66
C MET A 3 -32.29 -15.43 -53.15
N VAL A 4 -32.89 -15.78 -52.01
CA VAL A 4 -33.81 -15.07 -51.12
C VAL A 4 -33.36 -15.50 -49.70
N PRO A 5 -33.55 -14.77 -48.57
CA PRO A 5 -33.68 -13.32 -48.29
C PRO A 5 -32.68 -12.82 -47.19
N GLU A 6 -32.78 -11.53 -46.84
CA GLU A 6 -32.30 -10.87 -45.59
C GLU A 6 -32.80 -11.59 -44.30
N PRO A 7 -32.09 -11.52 -43.14
CA PRO A 7 -32.35 -10.39 -42.23
C PRO A 7 -31.21 -9.93 -41.28
N ALA A 8 -31.29 -8.65 -40.92
CA ALA A 8 -31.19 -8.05 -39.57
C ALA A 8 -30.05 -8.45 -38.59
N GLY A 9 -29.32 -7.42 -38.16
CA GLY A 9 -28.90 -7.26 -36.76
C GLY A 9 -27.47 -7.66 -36.43
N GLY A 10 -26.68 -6.70 -35.93
CA GLY A 10 -25.44 -7.00 -35.20
C GLY A 10 -24.34 -5.95 -35.39
N LEU A 11 -24.46 -4.81 -34.72
CA LEU A 11 -23.30 -3.95 -34.44
C LEU A 11 -22.35 -4.72 -33.51
N VAL A 12 -21.29 -5.30 -34.06
CA VAL A 12 -20.17 -5.83 -33.29
C VAL A 12 -19.18 -4.71 -32.97
N ALA A 13 -19.54 -3.87 -32.00
CA ALA A 13 -18.55 -3.10 -31.26
C ALA A 13 -17.97 -4.03 -30.16
N SER A 14 -17.01 -4.87 -30.55
CA SER A 14 -16.11 -5.60 -29.65
C SER A 14 -14.72 -5.10 -30.03
N VAL A 15 -13.98 -4.37 -29.21
CA VAL A 15 -13.53 -4.73 -27.87
C VAL A 15 -13.49 -3.47 -27.02
N ILE A 16 -14.32 -3.42 -25.99
CA ILE A 16 -14.19 -2.45 -24.90
C ILE A 16 -12.87 -2.77 -24.20
N THR A 17 -12.04 -1.75 -24.09
CA THR A 17 -10.79 -1.72 -23.33
C THR A 17 -10.96 -2.43 -21.99
N SER A 18 -10.33 -3.59 -21.81
CA SER A 18 -10.21 -4.20 -20.48
C SER A 18 -9.17 -3.41 -19.69
N SER A 19 -9.60 -2.30 -19.09
CA SER A 19 -8.97 -1.79 -17.87
C SER A 19 -9.94 -2.03 -16.73
N PRO A 20 -9.55 -2.86 -15.78
CA PRO A 20 -9.53 -2.35 -14.44
C PRO A 20 -8.19 -2.72 -13.81
N GLU A 21 -7.26 -1.76 -13.79
CA GLU A 21 -6.22 -1.68 -12.76
C GLU A 21 -6.87 -1.32 -11.40
N GLU A 22 -7.95 -2.00 -11.02
CA GLU A 22 -8.47 -1.98 -9.66
C GLU A 22 -7.62 -2.95 -8.84
N SER A 23 -6.46 -2.45 -8.44
CA SER A 23 -5.63 -3.13 -7.45
C SER A 23 -6.45 -3.33 -6.18
N PRO A 24 -6.55 -4.55 -5.63
CA PRO A 24 -7.24 -4.78 -4.36
C PRO A 24 -6.38 -4.15 -3.27
N SER A 25 -6.75 -2.92 -2.91
CA SER A 25 -6.30 -2.27 -1.68
C SER A 25 -7.00 -2.94 -0.50
N THR A 26 -6.37 -2.85 0.67
CA THR A 26 -6.90 -3.25 1.97
C THR A 26 -8.20 -2.57 2.41
N SER A 27 -8.77 -1.69 1.57
CA SER A 27 -10.12 -1.13 1.70
C SER A 27 -11.26 -2.14 1.42
N ARG A 28 -11.00 -3.45 1.29
CA ARG A 28 -12.07 -4.43 1.06
C ARG A 28 -12.50 -5.06 2.38
N ASP A 29 -13.59 -4.52 2.93
CA ASP A 29 -14.27 -5.05 4.13
C ASP A 29 -14.93 -6.42 3.90
N GLU A 30 -14.90 -6.98 2.68
CA GLU A 30 -15.61 -8.22 2.34
C GLU A 30 -14.65 -9.34 1.95
N CYS A 31 -14.74 -10.47 2.66
CA CYS A 31 -14.19 -11.76 2.25
C CYS A 31 -14.97 -12.27 1.02
N TRP A 32 -14.29 -12.50 -0.11
CA TRP A 32 -14.96 -12.85 -1.38
C TRP A 32 -15.38 -14.32 -1.48
N TYR A 33 -14.92 -15.18 -0.57
CA TYR A 33 -15.26 -16.58 -0.65
C TYR A 33 -16.64 -16.84 -0.03
N LYS A 34 -17.63 -17.07 -0.89
CA LYS A 34 -19.02 -17.30 -0.50
C LYS A 34 -19.37 -18.77 -0.19
N GLU A 35 -18.41 -19.69 -0.18
CA GLU A 35 -18.71 -21.10 0.09
C GLU A 35 -18.63 -21.39 1.60
N LYS A 36 -19.81 -21.44 2.24
CA LYS A 36 -19.98 -21.59 3.69
C LYS A 36 -19.86 -23.03 4.22
N SER A 37 -19.40 -24.01 3.44
CA SER A 37 -19.42 -25.41 3.88
C SER A 37 -18.09 -26.13 3.74
N GLY A 38 -17.49 -26.45 4.89
CA GLY A 38 -16.38 -27.38 5.05
C GLY A 38 -15.23 -26.82 5.90
N ARG A 39 -14.59 -27.69 6.68
CA ARG A 39 -13.48 -27.33 7.58
C ARG A 39 -12.27 -26.85 6.78
N LEU A 40 -11.83 -25.63 7.04
CA LEU A 40 -10.51 -25.14 6.62
C LEU A 40 -9.58 -25.30 7.83
N PHE A 41 -8.67 -26.27 7.84
CA PHE A 41 -7.68 -26.43 8.93
C PHE A 41 -8.28 -26.41 10.36
N GLY A 42 -9.40 -27.11 10.58
CA GLY A 42 -10.03 -27.13 11.91
C GLY A 42 -10.78 -25.85 12.30
N TYR A 43 -10.82 -24.84 11.43
CA TYR A 43 -11.70 -23.68 11.54
C TYR A 43 -12.98 -23.91 10.74
N ASP A 44 -14.10 -23.53 11.34
CA ASP A 44 -15.44 -23.65 10.74
C ASP A 44 -15.74 -22.52 9.73
N GLU A 45 -14.88 -21.49 9.66
CA GLU A 45 -15.01 -20.33 8.78
C GLU A 45 -13.66 -19.93 8.14
N ILE A 46 -13.69 -19.19 7.03
CA ILE A 46 -12.49 -18.62 6.42
C ILE A 46 -12.05 -17.41 7.24
N VAL A 47 -10.92 -17.59 7.94
CA VAL A 47 -10.40 -16.60 8.89
C VAL A 47 -9.48 -15.56 8.23
N ALA A 48 -8.97 -15.84 7.02
CA ALA A 48 -7.94 -15.04 6.36
C ALA A 48 -8.52 -14.12 5.27
N PRO A 49 -8.42 -12.78 5.38
CA PRO A 49 -9.00 -11.83 4.42
C PRO A 49 -8.48 -11.94 2.98
N TRP A 50 -7.25 -12.42 2.80
CA TRP A 50 -6.64 -12.62 1.47
C TRP A 50 -7.10 -13.92 0.79
N SER A 51 -7.73 -14.84 1.53
CA SER A 51 -8.11 -16.14 0.97
C SER A 51 -9.24 -15.98 -0.03
N THR A 52 -8.95 -16.24 -1.31
CA THR A 52 -9.94 -16.22 -2.39
C THR A 52 -10.56 -17.59 -2.66
N LYS A 53 -9.94 -18.65 -2.13
CA LYS A 53 -10.25 -20.06 -2.37
C LYS A 53 -9.65 -20.96 -1.29
N ARG A 54 -10.05 -22.23 -1.30
CA ARG A 54 -9.32 -23.28 -0.57
C ARG A 54 -8.07 -23.69 -1.34
N TYR A 55 -6.92 -23.50 -0.73
CA TYR A 55 -5.64 -23.95 -1.27
C TYR A 55 -5.42 -25.44 -0.99
N SER A 56 -4.73 -26.14 -1.90
CA SER A 56 -4.31 -27.53 -1.66
C SER A 56 -3.22 -27.62 -0.60
N LEU A 57 -3.14 -28.75 0.10
CA LEU A 57 -2.04 -29.04 1.03
C LEU A 57 -0.78 -29.51 0.28
N SER A 58 -0.31 -28.68 -0.63
CA SER A 58 0.88 -28.94 -1.46
C SER A 58 1.71 -27.66 -1.62
N ILE A 59 2.91 -27.80 -2.20
CA ILE A 59 3.78 -26.65 -2.49
C ILE A 59 3.09 -25.69 -3.47
N GLU A 60 2.32 -26.22 -4.42
CA GLU A 60 1.53 -25.44 -5.36
C GLU A 60 0.44 -24.65 -4.65
N GLY A 61 -0.28 -25.27 -3.70
CA GLY A 61 -1.30 -24.58 -2.91
C GLY A 61 -0.70 -23.47 -2.04
N LEU A 62 0.45 -23.70 -1.41
CA LEU A 62 1.18 -22.68 -0.68
C LEU A 62 1.60 -21.51 -1.59
N HIS A 63 2.08 -21.81 -2.80
CA HIS A 63 2.45 -20.79 -3.78
C HIS A 63 1.26 -19.92 -4.21
N GLU A 64 0.09 -20.53 -4.41
CA GLU A 64 -1.14 -19.81 -4.69
C GLU A 64 -1.56 -18.91 -3.52
N GLU A 65 -1.46 -19.41 -2.28
CA GLU A 65 -1.75 -18.61 -1.09
C GLU A 65 -0.81 -17.41 -0.95
N ILE A 66 0.50 -17.59 -1.18
CA ILE A 66 1.49 -16.50 -1.13
C ILE A 66 1.17 -15.41 -2.18
N LYS A 67 0.73 -15.80 -3.38
CA LYS A 67 0.32 -14.84 -4.42
C LYS A 67 -0.88 -14.01 -3.98
N ASP A 68 -1.87 -14.65 -3.36
CA ASP A 68 -3.07 -13.97 -2.88
C ASP A 68 -2.75 -13.06 -1.68
N ILE A 69 -1.87 -13.50 -0.77
CA ILE A 69 -1.31 -12.65 0.30
C ILE A 69 -0.61 -11.43 -0.29
N PHE A 70 0.28 -11.62 -1.27
CA PHE A 70 0.99 -10.53 -1.92
C PHE A 70 0.01 -9.55 -2.57
N GLN A 71 -0.99 -10.07 -3.28
CA GLN A 71 -1.99 -9.25 -3.95
C GLN A 71 -2.81 -8.43 -2.96
N TRP A 72 -3.07 -8.98 -1.76
CA TRP A 72 -3.79 -8.30 -0.68
C TRP A 72 -2.91 -7.27 0.06
N LEU A 73 -1.62 -7.55 0.28
CA LEU A 73 -0.70 -6.68 1.01
C LEU A 73 -0.08 -5.57 0.16
N ARG A 74 0.03 -5.76 -1.16
CA ARG A 74 0.80 -4.84 -2.00
C ARG A 74 0.26 -3.42 -1.91
N PRO A 75 1.13 -2.41 -1.82
CA PRO A 75 0.74 -1.01 -1.92
C PRO A 75 -0.11 -0.70 -3.14
N CYS A 76 -1.17 0.09 -2.95
CA CYS A 76 -1.87 0.70 -4.08
C CYS A 76 -1.35 2.13 -4.36
N ARG A 77 -1.57 2.61 -5.59
CA ARG A 77 -1.11 3.97 -6.00
C ARG A 77 -1.72 5.07 -5.14
N LEU A 78 -2.96 4.91 -4.70
CA LEU A 78 -3.65 5.88 -3.86
C LEU A 78 -3.03 5.93 -2.45
N GLU A 79 -2.79 4.76 -1.84
CA GLU A 79 -2.10 4.64 -0.55
C GLU A 79 -0.71 5.28 -0.58
N GLU A 80 0.06 5.05 -1.64
CA GLU A 80 1.36 5.70 -1.84
C GLU A 80 1.21 7.23 -1.96
N ALA A 81 0.28 7.70 -2.78
CA ALA A 81 0.04 9.14 -2.99
C ALA A 81 -0.36 9.85 -1.69
N VAL A 82 -1.24 9.26 -0.89
CA VAL A 82 -1.67 9.80 0.41
C VAL A 82 -0.48 9.88 1.37
N ARG A 83 0.32 8.81 1.49
CA ARG A 83 1.51 8.80 2.35
C ARG A 83 2.55 9.84 1.91
N LEU A 84 2.76 10.00 0.60
CA LEU A 84 3.66 11.03 0.07
C LEU A 84 3.17 12.45 0.35
N GLU A 85 1.85 12.69 0.31
CA GLU A 85 1.29 14.00 0.65
C GLU A 85 1.41 14.29 2.16
N VAL A 86 1.20 13.29 3.02
CA VAL A 86 1.49 13.41 4.46
C VAL A 86 2.96 13.76 4.69
N PHE A 87 3.88 13.05 4.05
CA PHE A 87 5.30 13.37 4.11
C PHE A 87 5.58 14.80 3.64
N ARG A 88 4.93 15.27 2.57
CA ARG A 88 5.10 16.61 2.03
C ARG A 88 4.72 17.69 3.05
N LYS A 89 3.62 17.49 3.79
CA LYS A 89 3.17 18.39 4.87
C LYS A 89 4.14 18.38 6.04
N VAL A 90 4.56 17.20 6.51
CA VAL A 90 5.57 17.06 7.58
C VAL A 90 6.88 17.73 7.19
N LYS A 91 7.35 17.50 5.95
CA LYS A 91 8.55 18.14 5.40
C LYS A 91 8.44 19.66 5.38
N SER A 92 7.29 20.21 5.01
CA SER A 92 7.08 21.67 5.06
C SER A 92 7.16 22.18 6.49
N ALA A 93 6.44 21.55 7.42
CA ALA A 93 6.42 21.97 8.83
C ALA A 93 7.82 21.94 9.47
N ILE A 94 8.62 20.90 9.20
CA ILE A 94 10.02 20.81 9.67
C ILE A 94 10.84 21.95 9.05
N LYS A 95 10.80 22.12 7.73
CA LYS A 95 11.54 23.23 7.08
C LYS A 95 11.11 24.60 7.58
N ASP A 96 9.83 24.77 7.89
CA ASP A 96 9.27 26.02 8.39
C ASP A 96 9.72 26.31 9.83
N ARG A 97 9.90 25.28 10.65
CA ARG A 97 10.41 25.40 12.01
C ARG A 97 11.90 25.75 12.05
N TRP A 98 12.70 25.20 11.14
CA TRP A 98 14.16 25.37 11.09
C TRP A 98 14.65 26.16 9.86
N LYS A 99 13.94 27.25 9.48
CA LYS A 99 14.27 28.07 8.30
C LYS A 99 15.68 28.66 8.29
N GLY A 100 16.28 28.85 9.48
CA GLY A 100 17.64 29.39 9.63
C GLY A 100 18.76 28.35 9.53
N ASN A 101 18.42 27.07 9.44
CA ASN A 101 19.37 25.97 9.40
C ASN A 101 19.35 25.27 8.04
N ASN A 102 20.46 24.64 7.65
CA ASN A 102 20.50 23.85 6.42
C ASN A 102 19.88 22.46 6.63
N VAL A 103 18.56 22.42 6.78
CA VAL A 103 17.82 21.17 7.05
C VAL A 103 17.39 20.47 5.77
N ARG A 104 17.85 19.22 5.60
CA ARG A 104 17.42 18.29 4.57
C ARG A 104 16.48 17.24 5.18
N VAL A 105 15.30 17.10 4.57
CA VAL A 105 14.27 16.13 4.99
C VAL A 105 13.99 15.17 3.85
N SER A 106 14.11 13.88 4.13
CA SER A 106 13.91 12.79 3.17
C SER A 106 13.11 11.64 3.79
N VAL A 107 12.43 10.86 2.95
CA VAL A 107 11.84 9.58 3.35
C VAL A 107 12.93 8.52 3.34
N PHE A 108 12.90 7.60 4.30
CA PHE A 108 13.67 6.35 4.23
C PHE A 108 12.75 5.15 4.49
N GLY A 109 13.34 3.96 4.61
CA GLY A 109 12.58 2.76 4.96
C GLY A 109 11.57 2.34 3.87
N SER A 110 10.44 1.82 4.34
CA SER A 110 9.48 1.06 3.54
C SER A 110 8.76 1.89 2.47
N LEU A 111 8.45 3.16 2.78
CA LEU A 111 7.85 4.09 1.80
C LEU A 111 8.80 4.40 0.65
N ARG A 112 10.11 4.52 0.92
CA ARG A 112 11.11 4.78 -0.13
C ARG A 112 11.28 3.61 -1.10
N THR A 113 11.16 2.38 -0.61
CA THR A 113 11.33 1.16 -1.43
C THR A 113 10.02 0.61 -1.99
N ARG A 114 8.87 1.21 -1.64
CA ARG A 114 7.52 0.69 -1.94
C ARG A 114 7.26 -0.72 -1.39
N LEU A 115 7.89 -1.06 -0.28
CA LEU A 115 7.69 -2.32 0.44
C LEU A 115 6.92 -2.11 1.75
N PHE A 116 6.19 -1.01 1.87
CA PHE A 116 5.34 -0.74 3.03
C PHE A 116 4.11 -1.63 3.00
N LEU A 117 3.68 -2.06 4.18
CA LEU A 117 2.43 -2.76 4.39
C LEU A 117 1.32 -1.73 4.71
N PRO A 118 0.05 -2.15 4.65
CA PRO A 118 -1.10 -1.29 4.94
C PRO A 118 -1.01 -0.55 6.27
N THR A 119 -0.42 -1.19 7.30
CA THR A 119 -0.22 -0.62 8.64
C THR A 119 1.19 -0.06 8.87
N SER A 120 2.04 -0.02 7.84
CA SER A 120 3.39 0.54 7.98
C SER A 120 3.37 2.05 8.19
N ASP A 121 4.24 2.49 9.08
CA ASP A 121 4.54 3.90 9.37
C ASP A 121 5.31 4.58 8.23
N ILE A 122 5.44 5.91 8.32
CA ILE A 122 6.24 6.73 7.41
C ILE A 122 7.54 7.12 8.11
N ASP A 123 8.64 6.54 7.67
CA ASP A 123 9.97 6.84 8.21
C ASP A 123 10.57 8.12 7.57
N VAL A 124 10.89 9.11 8.40
CA VAL A 124 11.45 10.41 7.97
C VAL A 124 12.85 10.62 8.54
N LEU A 125 13.81 10.91 7.67
CA LEU A 125 15.17 11.30 8.02
C LEU A 125 15.33 12.81 7.91
N VAL A 126 15.76 13.43 9.01
CA VAL A 126 16.07 14.87 9.09
C VAL A 126 17.56 15.01 9.32
N GLU A 127 18.24 15.68 8.39
CA GLU A 127 19.67 15.96 8.44
C GLU A 127 19.86 17.48 8.52
N CYS A 128 20.79 17.91 9.36
CA CYS A 128 21.18 19.31 9.52
C CYS A 128 22.71 19.33 9.53
N ASP A 129 23.34 20.19 8.72
CA ASP A 129 24.80 20.21 8.63
C ASP A 129 25.43 20.63 9.97
N GLU A 130 24.75 21.50 10.71
CA GLU A 130 25.16 21.98 12.02
C GLU A 130 25.14 20.90 13.11
N TRP A 131 24.45 19.77 12.90
CA TRP A 131 24.42 18.65 13.85
C TRP A 131 25.57 17.66 13.67
N LYS A 132 26.32 17.77 12.56
CA LYS A 132 27.44 16.87 12.24
C LYS A 132 28.66 17.09 13.13
N ASP A 133 28.85 18.31 13.65
CA ASP A 133 29.94 18.66 14.58
C ASP A 133 29.48 18.57 16.04
N SER A 134 29.32 17.34 16.53
CA SER A 134 28.82 17.09 17.88
C SER A 134 29.84 17.36 19.01
N SER A 135 31.06 17.82 18.70
CA SER A 135 31.97 18.37 19.73
C SER A 135 31.44 19.66 20.38
N VAL A 136 30.42 20.30 19.78
CA VAL A 136 29.76 21.51 20.30
C VAL A 136 28.42 21.19 20.99
N MET A 137 27.98 19.92 20.98
CA MET A 137 26.63 19.53 21.40
C MET A 137 26.45 19.41 22.93
N VAL A 138 27.51 19.53 23.73
CA VAL A 138 27.37 19.58 25.21
C VAL A 138 26.70 20.88 25.68
N SER A 139 26.63 21.93 24.86
CA SER A 139 26.09 23.23 25.27
C SER A 139 24.73 23.60 24.66
N ILE A 140 24.14 22.75 23.82
CA ILE A 140 22.76 23.00 23.37
C ILE A 140 21.83 22.39 24.41
N ASN A 141 21.46 23.23 25.37
CA ASN A 141 20.56 22.95 26.46
C ASN A 141 19.30 22.19 25.98
N ILE A 142 19.23 20.91 26.31
CA ILE A 142 18.10 20.01 26.01
C ILE A 142 16.84 20.39 26.81
N ASP A 143 16.89 21.37 27.71
CA ASP A 143 15.77 21.74 28.58
C ASP A 143 14.66 22.56 27.90
N SER A 144 14.84 23.06 26.67
CA SER A 144 13.82 23.92 26.03
C SER A 144 12.82 23.22 25.09
N TYR A 145 12.92 21.91 24.90
CA TYR A 145 11.97 21.15 24.08
C TYR A 145 11.32 19.99 24.83
N ARG A 146 10.88 20.25 26.06
CA ARG A 146 9.88 19.42 26.76
C ARG A 146 8.48 20.04 26.64
N PHE A 147 7.80 19.73 25.55
CA PHE A 147 6.35 19.58 25.45
C PHE A 147 6.19 18.46 24.43
N TRP A 148 5.70 17.27 24.77
CA TRP A 148 4.35 16.96 25.23
C TRP A 148 4.35 15.88 26.32
N ALA A 149 3.40 16.01 27.25
CA ALA A 149 2.87 14.93 28.08
C ALA A 149 1.76 14.18 27.31
#